data_AF-A0A0F3M7V7-F1
#
_entry.id   AF-A0A0F3M7V7-F1
#
_cell.length_a   1.000
_cell.length_b   1.000
_cell.length_c   1.000
_cell.angle_alpha   90.00
_cell.angle_beta   90.00
_cell.angle_gamma   90.00
#
_symmetry.space_group_name_H-M   'P 1'
#
loop_
_entity.id
_entity.type
_entity.pdbx_description
1 polymer ?
#
loop_
_entity_poly.entity_id
_entity_poly.type
_entity_poly.pdbx_seq_one_letter_code
_entity_poly.pdbx_strand_id
1 'polypeptide(L)'
;MALEYLREYRTYFHIGQNYGISESSAYKAIKWVEDTLVKHLNFALSGRKAIMKSDMNYEVVLIDATESPIERPKKNKNSIIRSLSKLVDVVQNYC
;
A
#
# COMPACT_ATOMS: atom_id res chain seq x y z
N MET A 1 -7.30 -8.52 8.98
CA MET A 1 -5.86 -8.40 8.65
C MET A 1 -5.62 -7.41 7.50
N ALA A 2 -5.80 -7.77 6.22
CA ALA A 2 -5.53 -6.84 5.10
C ALA A 2 -6.51 -5.66 4.99
N LEU A 3 -7.80 -5.88 5.26
CA LEU A 3 -8.80 -4.81 5.22
C LEU A 3 -8.60 -3.77 6.34
N GLU A 4 -8.11 -4.18 7.52
CA GLU A 4 -7.76 -3.23 8.60
C GLU A 4 -6.61 -2.31 8.19
N TYR A 5 -5.64 -2.83 7.43
CA TYR A 5 -4.58 -2.01 6.86
C TYR A 5 -5.13 -1.02 5.82
N LEU A 6 -5.96 -1.48 4.88
CA LEU A 6 -6.46 -0.67 3.76
C LEU A 6 -7.53 0.35 4.16
N ARG A 7 -8.39 0.02 5.15
CA ARG A 7 -9.54 0.85 5.54
C ARG A 7 -9.28 1.68 6.78
N GLU A 8 -8.55 1.15 7.76
CA GLU A 8 -8.31 1.80 9.05
C GLU A 8 -6.88 2.31 9.20
N TYR A 9 -6.00 2.07 8.21
CA TYR A 9 -4.59 2.47 8.23
C TYR A 9 -3.82 2.01 9.49
N ARG A 10 -4.22 0.88 10.08
CA ARG A 10 -3.51 0.30 11.24
C ARG A 10 -2.09 -0.14 10.87
N THR A 11 -1.15 0.02 11.80
CA THR A 11 0.24 -0.43 11.58
C THR A 11 0.34 -1.95 11.54
N TYR A 12 1.33 -2.48 10.82
CA TYR A 12 1.59 -3.92 10.74
C TYR A 12 1.85 -4.55 12.11
N PHE A 13 2.48 -3.80 13.02
CA PHE A 13 2.67 -4.20 14.41
C PHE A 13 1.34 -4.44 15.14
N HIS A 14 0.40 -3.48 15.11
CA HIS A 14 -0.90 -3.64 15.77
C HIS A 14 -1.74 -4.76 15.15
N ILE A 15 -1.70 -4.89 13.82
CA ILE A 15 -2.36 -6.00 13.13
C ILE A 15 -1.71 -7.33 13.55
N GLY A 16 -0.38 -7.40 13.63
CA GLY A 16 0.32 -8.59 14.10
C GLY A 16 -0.11 -9.00 15.51
N GLN A 17 -0.19 -8.03 16.44
CA GLN A 17 -0.63 -8.26 17.81
C GLN A 17 -2.08 -8.79 17.89
N ASN A 18 -3.02 -8.20 17.13
CA ASN A 18 -4.42 -8.64 17.13
C ASN A 18 -4.60 -10.09 16.66
N TYR A 19 -3.76 -10.54 15.72
CA TYR A 19 -3.84 -11.86 15.13
C TYR A 19 -2.82 -12.86 15.69
N GLY A 20 -2.01 -12.45 16.68
CA GLY A 20 -0.99 -13.31 17.29
C GLY A 20 0.16 -13.71 16.35
N ILE A 21 0.47 -12.88 15.35
CA ILE A 21 1.54 -13.12 14.38
C ILE A 21 2.63 -12.05 14.45
N SER A 22 3.83 -12.36 13.94
CA SER A 22 4.89 -11.36 13.84
C SER A 22 4.51 -10.25 12.85
N GLU A 23 5.01 -9.04 13.09
CA GLU A 23 4.85 -7.89 12.20
C GLU A 23 5.28 -8.22 10.76
N SER A 24 6.42 -8.91 10.63
CA SER A 24 6.94 -9.34 9.33
C SER A 24 6.02 -10.32 8.59
N SER A 25 5.31 -11.18 9.32
CA SER A 25 4.33 -12.12 8.75
C SER A 25 3.07 -11.37 8.32
N ALA A 26 2.60 -10.42 9.12
CA ALA A 26 1.48 -9.55 8.77
C ALA A 26 1.76 -8.76 7.49
N TYR A 27 2.96 -8.15 7.38
CA TYR A 27 3.40 -7.45 6.18
C TYR A 27 3.38 -8.36 4.94
N LYS A 28 3.98 -9.55 5.03
CA LYS A 28 4.03 -10.51 3.91
C LYS A 28 2.63 -10.93 3.46
N ALA A 29 1.74 -11.21 4.40
CA ALA A 29 0.36 -11.62 4.10
C ALA A 29 -0.41 -10.50 3.41
N ILE A 30 -0.34 -9.28 3.93
CA ILE A 30 -1.02 -8.11 3.35
C ILE A 30 -0.46 -7.83 1.95
N LYS A 31 0.87 -7.86 1.80
CA LYS A 31 1.53 -7.59 0.53
C LYS A 31 1.16 -8.62 -0.54
N TRP A 32 1.05 -9.89 -0.16
CA TRP A 32 0.60 -10.96 -1.04
C TRP A 32 -0.84 -10.74 -1.53
N VAL A 33 -1.75 -10.29 -0.65
CA VAL A 33 -3.13 -9.94 -1.03
C VAL A 33 -3.14 -8.79 -2.02
N GLU A 34 -2.42 -7.70 -1.74
CA GLU A 34 -2.31 -6.55 -2.65
C GLU A 34 -1.80 -6.96 -4.03
N ASP A 35 -0.69 -7.69 -4.07
CA ASP A 35 -0.07 -8.09 -5.33
C ASP A 35 -0.98 -9.03 -6.14
N THR A 36 -1.79 -9.84 -5.46
CA THR A 36 -2.80 -10.70 -6.10
C THR A 36 -3.92 -9.86 -6.70
N LEU A 37 -4.47 -8.90 -5.95
CA LEU A 37 -5.51 -7.99 -6.43
C LEU A 37 -5.06 -7.14 -7.62
N VAL A 38 -3.83 -6.62 -7.58
CA VAL A 38 -3.24 -5.83 -8.69
C VAL A 38 -3.06 -6.67 -9.96
N LYS A 39 -2.75 -7.97 -9.83
CA LYS A 39 -2.59 -8.87 -10.99
C LYS A 39 -3.91 -9.28 -11.63
N HIS A 40 -5.02 -9.24 -10.90
CA HIS A 40 -6.32 -9.64 -11.42
C HIS A 40 -6.86 -8.59 -12.41
N LEU A 41 -7.11 -9.02 -13.65
CA LEU A 41 -7.56 -8.14 -14.74
C LEU A 41 -8.89 -7.42 -14.47
N ASN A 42 -9.76 -8.01 -13.63
CA ASN A 42 -11.05 -7.42 -13.26
C ASN A 42 -10.91 -6.19 -12.35
N PHE A 43 -9.84 -6.11 -11.57
CA PHE A 43 -9.52 -4.95 -10.73
C PHE A 43 -8.52 -4.00 -11.41
N ALA A 44 -7.87 -4.46 -12.47
CA ALA A 44 -6.99 -3.64 -13.27
C ALA A 44 -7.82 -2.61 -14.04
N LEU A 45 -7.57 -1.33 -13.77
CA LEU A 45 -8.17 -0.26 -14.56
C LEU A 45 -7.66 -0.39 -16.00
N SER A 46 -8.58 -0.36 -16.97
CA SER A 46 -8.19 -0.26 -18.36
C SER A 46 -7.31 0.99 -18.55
N GLY A 47 -6.26 0.91 -19.37
CA GLY A 47 -5.31 2.01 -19.50
C GLY A 47 -5.99 3.32 -19.93
N ARG A 48 -5.39 4.48 -19.64
CA ARG A 48 -5.95 5.82 -19.92
C ARG A 48 -6.58 5.98 -21.32
N LYS A 49 -6.02 5.33 -22.34
CA LYS A 49 -6.53 5.38 -23.73
C LYS A 49 -7.75 4.49 -23.98
N ALA A 50 -7.96 3.43 -23.20
CA ALA A 50 -9.13 2.57 -23.28
C ALA A 50 -10.34 3.23 -22.59
N ILE A 51 -10.10 3.94 -21.48
CA ILE A 51 -11.12 4.73 -20.77
C ILE A 51 -11.73 5.81 -21.68
N MET A 52 -10.94 6.45 -22.54
CA MET A 52 -11.48 7.49 -23.44
C MET A 52 -12.24 6.96 -24.67
N LYS A 53 -12.20 5.65 -24.95
CA LYS A 53 -12.63 5.06 -26.24
C LYS A 53 -13.89 4.21 -26.18
N SER A 54 -14.37 3.82 -25.00
CA SER A 54 -15.54 2.95 -24.95
C SER A 54 -16.82 3.76 -24.90
N ASP A 55 -17.70 3.56 -25.90
CA ASP A 55 -19.09 4.03 -25.93
C ASP A 55 -20.00 3.27 -24.92
N MET A 56 -19.47 2.92 -23.75
CA MET A 56 -20.20 2.24 -22.70
C MET A 56 -20.74 3.26 -21.69
N ASN A 57 -22.02 3.12 -21.31
CA ASN A 57 -22.58 3.81 -20.15
C ASN A 57 -21.85 3.32 -18.90
N TYR A 58 -20.81 4.03 -18.48
CA TYR A 58 -20.17 3.76 -17.20
C TYR A 58 -21.14 4.12 -16.08
N GLU A 59 -21.25 3.25 -15.08
CA GLU A 59 -21.73 3.65 -13.76
C GLU A 59 -20.62 4.52 -13.15
N VAL A 60 -20.71 5.84 -13.36
CA VAL A 60 -19.76 6.80 -12.80
C VAL A 60 -19.96 6.82 -11.29
N VAL A 61 -19.12 6.08 -10.57
CA VAL A 61 -19.04 6.21 -9.11
C VAL A 61 -18.20 7.44 -8.81
N LEU A 62 -18.86 8.54 -8.47
CA LEU A 62 -18.20 9.73 -7.93
C LEU A 62 -17.72 9.40 -6.51
N ILE A 63 -16.42 9.11 -6.36
CA ILE A 63 -15.80 8.88 -5.07
C ILE A 63 -15.21 10.22 -4.62
N ASP A 64 -15.82 10.84 -3.61
CA ASP A 64 -15.22 11.99 -2.94
C ASP A 64 -13.96 11.52 -2.18
N ALA A 65 -12.80 11.93 -2.67
CA ALA A 65 -11.52 11.58 -2.08
C ALA A 65 -11.08 12.70 -1.15
N THR A 66 -11.46 12.61 0.13
CA THR A 66 -10.94 13.50 1.16
C THR A 66 -9.53 13.07 1.56
N GLU A 67 -8.52 13.80 1.10
CA GLU A 67 -7.15 13.59 1.57
C GLU A 67 -7.02 14.03 3.03
N SER A 68 -6.69 13.11 3.93
CA SER A 68 -6.28 13.46 5.30
C SER A 68 -4.80 13.86 5.31
N PRO A 69 -4.40 14.92 6.04
CA PRO A 69 -3.01 15.36 6.07
C PRO A 69 -2.13 14.26 6.65
N ILE A 70 -1.28 13.70 5.80
CA ILE A 70 -0.23 12.77 6.16
C ILE A 70 1.11 13.39 5.78
N GLU A 71 2.11 13.30 6.65
CA GLU A 71 3.49 13.70 6.33
C GLU A 71 4.07 12.73 5.29
N ARG A 72 3.70 12.93 4.03
CA ARG A 72 4.29 12.23 2.90
C ARG A 72 5.72 12.74 2.73
N PRO A 73 6.75 11.90 2.87
CA PRO A 73 8.12 12.32 2.63
C PRO A 73 8.25 12.81 1.18
N LYS A 74 8.64 14.08 1.00
CA LYS A 74 8.87 14.64 -0.34
C LYS A 74 10.04 13.90 -0.97
N LYS A 75 9.78 13.22 -2.10
CA LYS A 75 10.81 12.51 -2.87
C LYS A 75 11.88 13.50 -3.30
N ASN A 76 13.03 13.45 -2.64
CA ASN A 76 14.22 14.18 -3.04
C ASN A 76 15.29 13.16 -3.44
N LYS A 77 16.07 13.42 -4.50
CA LYS A 77 17.06 12.46 -5.03
C LYS A 77 18.04 11.95 -3.95
N ASN A 78 18.28 12.77 -2.92
CA ASN A 78 19.16 12.46 -1.79
C ASN A 78 18.49 11.63 -0.66
N SER A 79 17.15 11.56 -0.61
CA SER A 79 16.40 10.88 0.48
C SER A 79 16.35 9.36 0.33
N ILE A 80 16.50 8.86 -0.90
CA ILE A 80 16.53 7.41 -1.20
C ILE A 80 17.81 6.77 -0.64
N ILE A 81 18.92 7.50 -0.62
CA ILE A 81 20.23 6.98 -0.16
C ILE A 81 20.29 6.92 1.38
N ARG A 82 19.71 7.91 2.08
CA ARG A 82 19.80 8.01 3.56
C ARG A 82 18.85 7.06 4.32
N SER A 83 17.80 6.57 3.66
CA SER A 83 16.85 5.63 4.27
C SER A 83 17.36 4.19 4.24
N LEU A 84 18.13 3.81 3.20
CA LEU A 84 18.78 2.51 3.14
C LEU A 84 19.96 2.39 4.14
N SER A 85 20.73 3.46 4.37
CA SER A 85 21.83 3.43 5.33
C SER A 85 21.34 3.23 6.78
N LYS A 86 20.25 3.90 7.17
CA LYS A 86 19.66 3.75 8.51
C LYS A 86 19.09 2.36 8.75
N LEU A 87 18.53 1.71 7.72
CA LEU A 87 18.05 0.32 7.84
C LEU A 87 19.21 -0.67 8.01
N VAL A 88 20.37 -0.43 7.37
CA VAL A 88 21.58 -1.23 7.58
C VAL A 88 22.11 -1.06 9.01
N ASP A 89 22.15 0.17 9.53
CA ASP A 89 22.61 0.45 10.90
C ASP A 89 21.68 -0.13 11.98
N VAL A 90 20.36 -0.18 11.73
CA VAL A 90 19.41 -0.81 12.65
C VAL A 90 19.57 -2.33 12.63
N VAL A 91 19.74 -2.97 11.47
CA VAL A 91 19.90 -4.44 11.40
C VAL A 91 21.20 -4.93 12.05
N GLN A 92 22.28 -4.16 12.01
CA GLN A 92 23.55 -4.51 12.66
C GLN A 92 23.53 -4.38 14.20
N ASN A 93 22.59 -3.64 14.79
CA ASN A 93 22.51 -3.43 16.25
C ASN A 93 21.51 -4.37 16.96
N TYR A 94 20.89 -5.30 16.23
CA TYR A 94 20.02 -6.37 16.77
C TYR A 94 20.62 -7.77 16.58
N CYS A 95 21.95 -7.88 16.39
CA CYS A 95 22.69 -9.13 16.41
C CYS A 95 23.80 -9.10 17.46
#